data_AF-A0A9P7E818-F1
#
_entry.id   AF-A0A9P7E818-F1
#
_cell.length_a   1.000
_cell.length_b   1.000
_cell.length_c   1.000
_cell.angle_alpha   90.00
_cell.angle_beta   90.00
_cell.angle_gamma   90.00
#
_symmetry.space_group_name_H-M   'P 1'
#
loop_
_entity.id
_entity.type
_entity.pdbx_description
1 polymer ?
#
loop_
_entity_poly.entity_id
_entity_poly.type
_entity_poly.pdbx_seq_one_letter_code
_entity_poly.pdbx_strand_id
1 'polypeptide(L)'
;MGIGEGTDKWLKDPATGKDLICFDWWVGKHNDSINTAGLQRVVDWIHLVGPQMGDATKGILLAILPGQIEKNKKRKRVDEDDDLGDDVEIVDGGLDCVHMNSHVQSKLDVHKRKHRSNECDEKWQDPKYDSAFILNVMSDDEDDPEQHPGEARTFLTMEPEWRSLELSMLFTAIDEWRRAAEQKTGPPPLAQTLATHICSWMVKTVILEENADWFDSGRVAHSGEAWGEEEPRELVKDRKGKGKAQDSRTAKKVIVRQ
;
A
#
# COMPACT_ATOMS: atom_id res chain seq x y z
N MET A 1 -33.39 27.70 0.14
CA MET A 1 -31.96 27.32 0.02
C MET A 1 -31.60 27.43 -1.45
N GLY A 2 -30.83 28.46 -1.82
CA GLY A 2 -30.42 28.69 -3.21
C GLY A 2 -29.22 27.83 -3.56
N ILE A 3 -29.30 27.15 -4.69
CA ILE A 3 -28.16 26.48 -5.31
C ILE A 3 -27.18 27.59 -5.72
N GLY A 4 -25.89 27.47 -5.39
CA GLY A 4 -24.91 28.56 -5.50
C GLY A 4 -24.84 29.24 -6.88
N GLU A 5 -24.44 30.51 -6.89
CA GLU A 5 -24.26 31.29 -8.14
C GLU A 5 -23.37 30.52 -9.13
N GLY A 6 -23.92 30.21 -10.31
CA GLY A 6 -23.24 29.45 -11.37
C GLY A 6 -23.92 28.14 -11.78
N THR A 7 -25.01 27.72 -11.12
CA THR A 7 -25.69 26.46 -11.49
C THR A 7 -26.59 26.51 -12.72
N ASP A 8 -26.80 27.68 -13.31
CA ASP A 8 -27.64 27.82 -14.52
C ASP A 8 -26.97 27.29 -15.79
N LYS A 9 -25.69 26.94 -15.74
CA LYS A 9 -24.91 26.43 -16.90
C LYS A 9 -24.74 24.91 -16.94
N TRP A 10 -25.36 24.16 -16.03
CA TRP A 10 -25.12 22.72 -15.97
C TRP A 10 -25.96 21.97 -16.99
N LEU A 11 -25.37 20.88 -17.50
CA LEU A 11 -26.02 19.99 -18.46
C LEU A 11 -27.27 19.39 -17.82
N LYS A 12 -28.40 19.57 -18.51
CA LYS A 12 -29.67 18.90 -18.20
C LYS A 12 -29.77 17.66 -19.08
N ASP A 13 -30.39 16.62 -18.55
CA ASP A 13 -30.72 15.43 -19.35
C ASP A 13 -31.61 15.87 -20.53
N PRO A 14 -31.21 15.64 -21.79
CA PRO A 14 -31.96 16.09 -22.95
C PRO A 14 -33.31 15.39 -23.11
N ALA A 15 -33.49 14.20 -22.54
CA ALA A 15 -34.75 13.45 -22.63
C ALA A 15 -35.77 13.89 -21.58
N THR A 16 -35.31 14.16 -20.35
CA THR A 16 -36.18 14.44 -19.21
C THR A 16 -36.23 15.91 -18.81
N GLY A 17 -35.28 16.72 -19.29
CA GLY A 17 -35.09 18.12 -18.90
C GLY A 17 -34.65 18.31 -17.45
N LYS A 18 -34.38 17.22 -16.71
CA LYS A 18 -33.96 17.27 -15.32
C LYS A 18 -32.47 17.59 -15.22
N ASP A 19 -32.10 18.29 -14.15
CA ASP A 19 -30.69 18.55 -13.86
C ASP A 19 -29.97 17.23 -13.58
N LEU A 20 -28.80 17.04 -14.21
CA LEU A 20 -27.94 15.91 -13.89
C LEU A 20 -27.35 16.08 -12.49
N ILE A 21 -27.06 14.96 -11.82
CA ILE A 21 -26.24 14.99 -10.59
C ILE A 21 -24.82 15.30 -11.03
N CYS A 22 -24.24 16.35 -10.45
CA CYS A 22 -22.91 16.80 -10.82
C CYS A 22 -22.00 16.87 -9.60
N PHE A 23 -20.71 16.69 -9.87
CA PHE A 23 -19.64 16.76 -8.87
C PHE A 23 -18.55 17.69 -9.40
N ASP A 24 -18.15 18.65 -8.59
CA ASP A 24 -17.00 19.53 -8.81
C ASP A 24 -15.75 18.83 -8.23
N TRP A 25 -14.99 18.15 -9.09
CA TRP A 25 -13.79 17.39 -8.70
C TRP A 25 -12.51 18.22 -8.64
N TRP A 26 -12.60 19.55 -8.70
CA TRP A 26 -11.40 20.38 -8.64
C TRP A 26 -10.68 20.23 -7.28
N VAL A 27 -9.35 20.30 -7.31
CA VAL A 27 -8.49 20.17 -6.11
C VAL A 27 -8.95 21.18 -5.04
N GLY A 28 -9.11 20.71 -3.81
CA GLY A 28 -9.58 21.54 -2.68
C GLY A 28 -11.10 21.69 -2.55
N LYS A 29 -11.91 21.27 -3.53
CA LYS A 29 -13.39 21.43 -3.50
C LYS A 29 -14.17 20.16 -3.14
N HIS A 30 -13.51 19.13 -2.66
CA HIS A 30 -14.16 17.87 -2.30
C HIS A 30 -15.23 18.03 -1.19
N ASN A 31 -15.14 19.07 -0.36
CA ASN A 31 -16.14 19.42 0.66
C ASN A 31 -17.12 20.53 0.23
N ASP A 32 -17.12 20.92 -1.05
CA ASP A 32 -18.06 21.93 -1.55
C ASP A 32 -19.51 21.49 -1.26
N SER A 33 -20.33 22.46 -0.89
CA SER A 33 -21.78 22.33 -0.73
C SER A 33 -22.45 21.65 -1.93
N ILE A 34 -21.94 21.89 -3.15
CA ILE A 34 -22.44 21.28 -4.39
C ILE A 34 -22.20 19.76 -4.36
N ASN A 35 -20.99 19.32 -4.04
CA ASN A 35 -20.64 17.90 -3.93
C ASN A 35 -21.43 17.21 -2.82
N THR A 36 -21.59 17.88 -1.68
CA THR A 36 -22.37 17.38 -0.56
C THR A 36 -23.84 17.18 -0.94
N ALA A 37 -24.45 18.16 -1.61
CA ALA A 37 -25.82 18.06 -2.09
C ALA A 37 -25.99 17.00 -3.19
N GLY A 38 -25.01 16.88 -4.10
CA GLY A 38 -24.98 15.86 -5.14
C GLY A 38 -24.90 14.45 -4.57
N LEU A 39 -24.01 14.22 -3.60
CA LEU A 39 -23.90 12.95 -2.89
C LEU A 39 -25.19 12.59 -2.16
N GLN A 40 -25.80 13.55 -1.48
CA GLN A 40 -27.07 13.30 -0.76
C GLN A 40 -28.17 12.88 -1.73
N ARG A 41 -28.28 13.52 -2.91
CA ARG A 41 -29.24 13.12 -3.95
C ARG A 41 -29.01 11.70 -4.45
N VAL A 42 -27.75 11.27 -4.60
CA VAL A 42 -27.43 9.89 -4.98
C VAL A 42 -27.86 8.91 -3.89
N VAL A 43 -27.56 9.22 -2.63
CA VAL A 43 -27.96 8.39 -1.47
C VAL A 43 -29.48 8.25 -1.41
N ASP A 44 -30.21 9.37 -1.51
CA ASP A 44 -31.67 9.39 -1.48
C ASP A 44 -32.28 8.60 -2.65
N TRP A 45 -31.70 8.74 -3.85
CA TRP A 45 -32.12 7.98 -5.02
C TRP A 45 -31.88 6.47 -4.85
N ILE A 46 -30.73 6.08 -4.29
CA ILE A 46 -30.45 4.66 -4.01
C ILE A 46 -31.41 4.12 -2.94
N HIS A 47 -31.77 4.89 -1.92
CA HIS A 47 -32.78 4.46 -0.95
C HIS A 47 -34.18 4.33 -1.56
N LEU A 48 -34.53 5.18 -2.52
CA LEU A 48 -35.82 5.15 -3.20
C LEU A 48 -35.93 3.95 -4.16
N VAL A 49 -34.89 3.70 -4.96
CA VAL A 49 -34.89 2.68 -6.03
C VAL A 49 -34.39 1.33 -5.54
N GLY A 50 -33.48 1.32 -4.55
CA GLY A 50 -32.85 0.13 -4.00
C GLY A 50 -33.83 -0.98 -3.59
N PRO A 51 -34.97 -0.70 -2.95
CA PRO A 51 -35.99 -1.71 -2.64
C PRO A 51 -36.53 -2.46 -3.86
N GLN A 52 -36.54 -1.82 -5.03
CA GLN A 52 -37.05 -2.33 -6.30
C GLN A 52 -35.97 -3.07 -7.11
N MET A 53 -34.69 -2.93 -6.73
CA MET A 53 -33.59 -3.64 -7.37
C MET A 53 -33.52 -5.09 -6.84
N GLY A 54 -33.08 -6.01 -7.72
CA GLY A 54 -32.90 -7.42 -7.36
C GLY A 54 -31.86 -7.63 -6.25
N ASP A 55 -31.95 -8.77 -5.57
CA ASP A 55 -31.18 -9.06 -4.34
C ASP A 55 -29.65 -8.97 -4.53
N ALA A 56 -29.15 -9.32 -5.72
CA ALA A 56 -27.73 -9.19 -6.06
C ALA A 56 -27.25 -7.72 -6.03
N THR A 57 -28.08 -6.79 -6.51
CA THR A 57 -27.76 -5.36 -6.56
C THR A 57 -27.93 -4.70 -5.19
N LYS A 58 -28.91 -5.14 -4.39
CA LYS A 58 -29.06 -4.70 -2.99
C LYS A 58 -27.82 -4.99 -2.16
N GLY A 59 -27.22 -6.18 -2.30
CA GLY A 59 -26.02 -6.55 -1.56
C GLY A 59 -24.85 -5.59 -1.81
N ILE A 60 -24.62 -5.22 -3.07
CA ILE A 60 -23.55 -4.31 -3.47
C ILE A 60 -23.83 -2.89 -2.96
N LEU A 61 -25.06 -2.39 -3.12
CA LEU A 61 -25.42 -1.02 -2.71
C LEU A 61 -25.43 -0.83 -1.19
N LEU A 62 -25.92 -1.83 -0.43
CA LEU A 62 -25.89 -1.79 1.04
C LEU A 62 -24.47 -1.91 1.60
N ALA A 63 -23.55 -2.59 0.90
CA ALA A 63 -22.15 -2.63 1.28
C ALA A 63 -21.44 -1.26 1.14
N ILE A 64 -21.91 -0.41 0.22
CA ILE A 64 -21.32 0.89 -0.07
C ILE A 64 -21.83 1.99 0.90
N LEU A 65 -23.10 1.96 1.29
CA LEU A 65 -23.79 3.18 1.76
C LEU A 65 -23.73 3.51 3.27
N PRO A 66 -23.79 2.57 4.23
CA PRO A 66 -23.63 2.90 5.65
C PRO A 66 -22.37 3.64 6.09
N GLY A 67 -21.28 2.88 5.95
CA GLY A 67 -20.10 3.09 6.76
C GLY A 67 -18.84 3.23 5.95
N GLN A 68 -18.81 2.88 4.67
CA GLN A 68 -17.59 3.05 3.87
C GLN A 68 -17.42 4.50 3.40
N ILE A 69 -18.47 5.17 2.96
CA ILE A 69 -18.38 6.58 2.55
C ILE A 69 -18.06 7.48 3.75
N GLU A 70 -18.70 7.26 4.90
CA GLU A 70 -18.40 8.02 6.13
C GLU A 70 -17.04 7.64 6.75
N LYS A 71 -16.64 6.35 6.75
CA LYS A 71 -15.29 5.95 7.19
C LYS A 71 -14.21 6.48 6.26
N ASN A 72 -14.46 6.58 4.96
CA ASN A 72 -13.50 7.18 4.02
C ASN A 72 -13.44 8.70 4.18
N LYS A 73 -14.58 9.36 4.48
CA LYS A 73 -14.58 10.77 4.89
C LYS A 73 -13.87 10.99 6.23
N LYS A 74 -14.05 10.12 7.23
CA LYS A 74 -13.38 10.21 8.55
C LYS A 74 -11.90 9.86 8.48
N ARG A 75 -11.50 8.82 7.73
CA ARG A 75 -10.08 8.52 7.48
C ARG A 75 -9.36 9.72 6.88
N LYS A 76 -10.02 10.43 5.96
CA LYS A 76 -9.46 11.65 5.38
C LYS A 76 -9.44 12.86 6.32
N ARG A 77 -10.32 12.92 7.34
CA ARG A 77 -10.37 14.02 8.34
C ARG A 77 -9.45 13.81 9.54
N VAL A 78 -9.17 12.57 9.94
CA VAL A 78 -8.21 12.29 11.02
C VAL A 78 -6.79 12.72 10.62
N ASP A 79 -6.52 12.88 9.32
CA ASP A 79 -5.26 13.41 8.82
C ASP A 79 -5.24 14.96 8.70
N GLU A 80 -6.35 15.67 8.96
CA GLU A 80 -6.49 17.13 8.72
C GLU A 80 -6.93 17.98 9.94
N ASP A 81 -7.33 17.38 11.07
CA ASP A 81 -7.90 18.11 12.23
C ASP A 81 -7.09 17.95 13.56
N ASP A 82 -5.76 17.86 13.51
CA ASP A 82 -4.88 18.03 14.69
C ASP A 82 -4.13 19.39 14.64
N ASP A 83 -4.86 20.47 14.35
CA ASP A 83 -4.38 21.83 14.59
C ASP A 83 -5.49 22.69 15.20
N LEU A 84 -5.41 22.89 16.53
CA LEU A 84 -5.40 24.20 17.20
C LEU A 84 -5.65 24.04 18.71
N GLY A 85 -4.58 24.17 19.49
CA GLY A 85 -4.63 24.34 20.95
C GLY A 85 -3.25 24.49 21.58
N ASP A 86 -2.71 25.71 21.52
CA ASP A 86 -1.65 26.35 22.33
C ASP A 86 -0.51 25.49 22.90
N ASP A 87 0.72 25.88 22.55
CA ASP A 87 1.98 25.54 23.22
C ASP A 87 2.23 24.05 23.49
N VAL A 88 2.16 23.24 22.43
CA VAL A 88 2.72 21.89 22.44
C VAL A 88 3.90 21.86 21.49
N GLU A 89 5.08 21.54 22.03
CA GLU A 89 6.28 21.22 21.26
C GLU A 89 5.88 20.29 20.10
N ILE A 90 6.24 20.65 18.87
CA ILE A 90 6.09 19.77 17.70
C ILE A 90 6.95 18.55 17.97
N VAL A 91 6.36 17.54 18.60
CA VAL A 91 6.96 16.22 18.72
C VAL A 91 6.79 15.63 17.34
N ASP A 92 7.90 15.62 16.60
CA ASP A 92 8.11 14.97 15.32
C ASP A 92 7.52 13.55 15.36
N GLY A 93 6.24 13.45 14.99
CA GLY A 93 5.43 12.25 15.07
C GLY A 93 5.79 11.38 13.90
N GLY A 94 6.95 10.70 14.01
CA GLY A 94 7.42 9.73 13.04
C GLY A 94 6.28 8.79 12.66
N LEU A 95 5.94 8.77 11.37
CA LEU A 95 4.84 7.96 10.88
C LEU A 95 5.05 6.49 11.25
N ASP A 96 4.00 5.88 11.77
CA ASP A 96 3.97 4.46 12.07
C ASP A 96 4.35 3.66 10.81
N CYS A 97 5.25 2.70 10.98
CA CYS A 97 5.72 1.74 9.98
C CYS A 97 4.61 1.03 9.17
N VAL A 98 3.36 1.13 9.63
CA VAL A 98 2.15 0.66 8.95
C VAL A 98 1.88 1.41 7.64
N HIS A 99 2.13 2.72 7.58
CA HIS A 99 1.79 3.52 6.39
C HIS A 99 2.75 3.26 5.21
N MET A 100 4.05 3.16 5.48
CA MET A 100 5.07 2.84 4.46
C MET A 100 4.78 1.49 3.77
N ASN A 101 4.36 0.49 4.54
CA ASN A 101 4.01 -0.82 3.99
C ASN A 101 2.83 -0.77 3.00
N SER A 102 1.88 0.16 3.18
CA SER A 102 0.75 0.28 2.25
C SER A 102 1.17 0.81 0.88
N HIS A 103 2.12 1.75 0.83
CA HIS A 103 2.65 2.31 -0.42
C HIS A 103 3.45 1.26 -1.19
N VAL A 104 4.40 0.59 -0.51
CA VAL A 104 5.21 -0.46 -1.13
C VAL A 104 4.34 -1.61 -1.62
N GLN A 105 3.29 -1.99 -0.86
CA GLN A 105 2.33 -3.00 -1.30
C GLN A 105 1.56 -2.56 -2.55
N SER A 106 1.09 -1.31 -2.61
CA SER A 106 0.40 -0.78 -3.79
C SER A 106 1.30 -0.80 -5.02
N LYS A 107 2.58 -0.42 -4.87
CA LYS A 107 3.58 -0.48 -5.95
C LYS A 107 3.78 -1.92 -6.41
N LEU A 108 3.89 -2.85 -5.46
CA LEU A 108 3.98 -4.29 -5.72
C LEU A 108 2.79 -4.83 -6.51
N ASP A 109 1.58 -4.44 -6.15
CA ASP A 109 0.37 -4.89 -6.85
C ASP A 109 0.31 -4.31 -8.27
N VAL A 110 0.73 -3.06 -8.48
CA VAL A 110 0.85 -2.46 -9.81
C VAL A 110 1.86 -3.21 -10.67
N HIS A 111 3.04 -3.53 -10.13
CA HIS A 111 4.07 -4.28 -10.85
C HIS A 111 3.60 -5.68 -11.22
N LYS A 112 2.98 -6.41 -10.29
CA LYS A 112 2.39 -7.74 -10.56
C LYS A 112 1.34 -7.68 -11.66
N ARG A 113 0.50 -6.64 -11.66
CA ARG A 113 -0.53 -6.45 -12.69
C ARG A 113 0.09 -6.20 -14.06
N LYS A 114 1.10 -5.32 -14.14
CA LYS A 114 1.80 -5.01 -15.40
C LYS A 114 2.59 -6.20 -15.93
N HIS A 115 3.30 -6.90 -15.06
CA HIS A 115 4.02 -8.13 -15.39
C HIS A 115 3.12 -9.18 -16.07
N ARG A 116 1.88 -9.31 -15.61
CA ARG A 116 0.88 -10.23 -16.19
C ARG A 116 0.10 -9.66 -17.37
N SER A 117 0.35 -8.40 -17.73
CA SER A 117 -0.34 -7.74 -18.83
C SER A 117 0.41 -7.97 -20.14
N ASN A 118 -0.31 -7.89 -21.25
CA ASN A 118 0.28 -7.99 -22.59
C ASN A 118 1.17 -6.79 -22.96
N GLU A 119 1.27 -5.78 -22.09
CA GLU A 119 2.16 -4.62 -22.28
C GLU A 119 3.61 -4.95 -21.90
N CYS A 120 3.83 -5.99 -21.09
CA CYS A 120 5.17 -6.45 -20.71
C CYS A 120 5.76 -7.34 -21.81
N ASP A 121 7.04 -7.20 -22.14
CA ASP A 121 7.70 -8.07 -23.11
C ASP A 121 7.55 -9.56 -22.74
N GLU A 122 7.33 -10.42 -23.74
CA GLU A 122 7.14 -11.86 -23.55
C GLU A 122 8.28 -12.52 -22.76
N LYS A 123 9.51 -12.01 -22.92
CA LYS A 123 10.68 -12.45 -22.13
C LYS A 123 10.38 -12.39 -20.64
N TRP A 124 9.81 -11.28 -20.18
CA TRP A 124 9.64 -10.98 -18.77
C TRP A 124 8.39 -11.61 -18.18
N GLN A 125 7.45 -12.11 -18.98
CA GLN A 125 6.25 -12.80 -18.50
C GLN A 125 6.51 -14.24 -18.01
N ASP A 126 7.74 -14.74 -18.18
CA ASP A 126 8.14 -16.08 -17.73
C ASP A 126 7.99 -16.20 -16.20
N PRO A 127 7.27 -17.21 -15.69
CA PRO A 127 7.06 -17.41 -14.26
C PRO A 127 8.34 -17.47 -13.40
N LYS A 128 9.51 -17.75 -13.98
CA LYS A 128 10.78 -17.70 -13.23
C LYS A 128 11.07 -16.32 -12.63
N TYR A 129 10.52 -15.24 -13.22
CA TYR A 129 10.64 -13.87 -12.74
C TYR A 129 9.61 -13.51 -11.66
N ASP A 130 8.62 -14.37 -11.36
CA ASP A 130 7.61 -14.10 -10.32
C ASP A 130 8.25 -13.84 -8.95
N SER A 131 9.41 -14.45 -8.70
CA SER A 131 10.20 -14.24 -7.49
C SER A 131 10.63 -12.78 -7.29
N ALA A 132 10.76 -11.97 -8.35
CA ALA A 132 11.14 -10.56 -8.24
C ALA A 132 10.05 -9.69 -7.59
N PHE A 133 8.79 -10.14 -7.64
CA PHE A 133 7.64 -9.38 -7.14
C PHE A 133 7.37 -9.73 -5.68
N ILE A 134 8.33 -9.37 -4.83
CA ILE A 134 8.26 -9.47 -3.38
C ILE A 134 8.54 -8.11 -2.74
N LEU A 135 7.99 -7.89 -1.54
CA LEU A 135 8.05 -6.60 -0.86
C LEU A 135 9.50 -6.12 -0.65
N ASN A 136 10.41 -7.04 -0.32
CA ASN A 136 11.82 -6.75 -0.03
C ASN A 136 12.66 -6.35 -1.25
N VAL A 137 12.21 -6.67 -2.46
CA VAL A 137 12.91 -6.33 -3.72
C VAL A 137 12.46 -4.98 -4.25
N MET A 138 11.24 -4.57 -3.89
CA MET A 138 10.74 -3.25 -4.23
C MET A 138 11.68 -2.19 -3.70
N SER A 139 11.90 -1.15 -4.52
CA SER A 139 12.83 -0.07 -4.19
C SER A 139 12.52 0.46 -2.80
N ASP A 140 13.59 0.67 -2.03
CA ASP A 140 13.52 1.54 -0.87
C ASP A 140 13.34 2.95 -1.42
N ASP A 141 12.08 3.36 -1.46
CA ASP A 141 11.70 4.74 -1.73
C ASP A 141 11.98 5.49 -0.42
N GLU A 142 13.11 6.18 -0.38
CA GLU A 142 13.50 6.99 0.78
C GLU A 142 12.78 8.32 0.74
N ASP A 143 12.57 8.92 1.91
CA ASP A 143 12.08 10.28 1.99
C ASP A 143 13.10 11.24 1.38
N ASP A 144 12.60 12.17 0.57
CA ASP A 144 13.43 13.24 0.04
C ASP A 144 13.95 14.10 1.21
N PRO A 145 15.28 14.14 1.45
CA PRO A 145 15.83 14.89 2.57
C PRO A 145 15.64 16.40 2.41
N GLU A 146 15.33 16.87 1.20
CA GLU A 146 15.04 18.28 0.89
C GLU A 146 13.55 18.62 1.06
N GLN A 147 12.72 17.68 1.52
CA GLN A 147 11.29 17.90 1.72
C GLN A 147 11.02 19.05 2.71
N HIS A 148 10.31 20.08 2.25
CA HIS A 148 9.89 21.19 3.10
C HIS A 148 8.53 20.93 3.78
N PRO A 149 8.31 21.45 5.01
CA PRO A 149 7.01 21.40 5.67
C PRO A 149 5.93 22.09 4.82
N GLY A 150 4.82 21.37 4.56
CA GLY A 150 3.69 21.87 3.77
C GLY A 150 3.73 21.52 2.28
N GLU A 151 4.84 20.97 1.78
CA GLU A 151 4.90 20.42 0.42
C GLU A 151 4.37 18.99 0.37
N ALA A 152 3.90 18.56 -0.80
CA ALA A 152 3.53 17.15 -1.00
C ALA A 152 4.77 16.28 -0.87
N ARG A 153 4.67 15.18 -0.13
CA ARG A 153 5.79 14.26 0.10
C ARG A 153 6.30 13.69 -1.22
N THR A 154 7.57 13.94 -1.52
CA THR A 154 8.30 13.30 -2.60
C THR A 154 9.09 12.13 -2.05
N PHE A 155 9.18 11.08 -2.85
CA PHE A 155 9.99 9.91 -2.55
C PHE A 155 11.11 9.80 -3.58
N LEU A 156 12.32 9.55 -3.10
CA LEU A 156 13.48 9.27 -3.94
C LEU A 156 13.57 7.77 -4.14
N THR A 157 13.39 7.34 -5.38
CA THR A 157 13.59 5.93 -5.74
C THR A 157 15.08 5.63 -5.82
N MET A 158 15.54 4.80 -4.88
CA MET A 158 16.92 4.35 -4.80
C MET A 158 17.07 2.95 -5.39
N GLU A 159 18.15 2.72 -6.14
CA GLU A 159 18.51 1.39 -6.61
C GLU A 159 19.54 0.75 -5.68
N PRO A 160 19.25 -0.40 -5.06
CA PRO A 160 20.23 -1.07 -4.23
C PRO A 160 21.46 -1.52 -5.03
N GLU A 161 22.64 -1.30 -4.48
CA GLU A 161 23.91 -1.63 -5.13
C GLU A 161 24.05 -3.13 -5.43
N TRP A 162 23.46 -3.97 -4.57
CA TRP A 162 23.47 -5.42 -4.72
C TRP A 162 22.62 -5.93 -5.90
N ARG A 163 21.71 -5.13 -6.45
CA ARG A 163 20.72 -5.57 -7.46
C ARG A 163 21.39 -5.96 -8.78
N SER A 164 21.05 -7.14 -9.31
CA SER A 164 21.59 -7.62 -10.58
C SER A 164 21.11 -6.77 -11.76
N LEU A 165 21.89 -6.77 -12.86
CA LEU A 165 21.51 -6.08 -14.09
C LEU A 165 20.21 -6.65 -14.67
N GLU A 166 20.02 -7.97 -14.62
CA GLU A 166 18.82 -8.65 -15.13
C GLU A 166 17.56 -8.17 -14.39
N LEU A 167 17.60 -8.07 -13.05
CA LEU A 167 16.48 -7.54 -12.26
C LEU A 167 16.23 -6.05 -12.55
N SER A 168 17.28 -5.26 -12.75
CA SER A 168 17.16 -3.84 -13.10
C SER A 168 16.50 -3.66 -14.46
N MET A 169 16.86 -4.52 -15.43
CA MET A 169 16.23 -4.55 -16.76
C MET A 169 14.76 -4.99 -16.70
N LEU A 170 14.41 -5.98 -15.87
CA LEU A 170 13.03 -6.40 -15.64
C LEU A 170 12.17 -5.22 -15.17
N PHE A 171 12.61 -4.48 -14.14
CA PHE A 171 11.84 -3.33 -13.65
C PHE A 171 11.77 -2.18 -14.65
N THR A 172 12.86 -1.91 -15.38
CA THR A 172 12.88 -0.89 -16.44
C THR A 172 11.89 -1.21 -17.57
N ALA A 173 11.70 -2.49 -17.89
CA ALA A 173 10.74 -2.91 -18.90
C ALA A 173 9.28 -2.80 -18.43
N ILE A 174 9.01 -2.99 -17.13
CA ILE A 174 7.65 -2.95 -16.55
C ILE A 174 7.20 -1.51 -16.28
N ASP A 175 8.07 -0.73 -15.66
CA ASP A 175 7.87 0.69 -15.45
C ASP A 175 8.85 1.41 -16.37
N GLU A 176 8.37 1.89 -17.52
CA GLU A 176 9.08 2.85 -18.40
C GLU A 176 9.53 4.14 -17.66
N TRP A 177 9.34 4.22 -16.33
CA TRP A 177 9.44 5.41 -15.52
C TRP A 177 10.71 5.42 -14.65
N ARG A 178 11.40 6.57 -14.71
CA ARG A 178 12.53 7.06 -13.89
C ARG A 178 13.57 6.01 -13.48
N ARG A 179 14.71 6.05 -14.20
CA ARG A 179 15.99 5.56 -13.68
C ARG A 179 16.20 6.14 -12.27
N ALA A 180 16.55 5.28 -11.33
CA ALA A 180 16.99 5.72 -10.01
C ALA A 180 18.12 6.74 -10.20
N ALA A 181 18.04 7.86 -9.48
CA ALA A 181 19.06 8.88 -9.53
C ALA A 181 20.31 8.45 -8.74
N GLU A 182 20.11 7.61 -7.71
CA GLU A 182 21.12 7.27 -6.73
C GLU A 182 21.08 5.78 -6.36
N GLN A 183 22.24 5.27 -5.92
CA GLN A 183 22.40 3.90 -5.47
C GLN A 183 22.40 3.82 -3.95
N LYS A 184 21.64 2.88 -3.39
CA LYS A 184 21.64 2.57 -1.96
C LYS A 184 22.71 1.51 -1.66
N THR A 185 23.73 1.89 -0.90
CA THR A 185 24.75 0.97 -0.40
C THR A 185 24.22 0.20 0.81
N GLY A 186 24.57 -1.09 0.92
CA GLY A 186 24.25 -1.91 2.10
C GLY A 186 23.77 -3.31 1.74
N PRO A 187 23.63 -4.20 2.73
CA PRO A 187 23.19 -5.56 2.49
C PRO A 187 21.70 -5.63 2.15
N PRO A 188 21.25 -6.68 1.44
CA PRO A 188 19.84 -6.95 1.23
C PRO A 188 19.07 -7.08 2.55
N PRO A 189 17.79 -6.67 2.64
CA PRO A 189 16.99 -6.80 3.85
C PRO A 189 16.88 -8.26 4.31
N LEU A 190 16.83 -8.46 5.63
CA LEU A 190 16.66 -9.79 6.22
C LEU A 190 15.23 -10.26 6.01
N ALA A 191 15.04 -11.41 5.38
CA ALA A 191 13.69 -11.93 5.16
C ALA A 191 13.26 -12.89 6.26
N GLN A 192 11.96 -12.87 6.56
CA GLN A 192 11.43 -13.76 7.58
C GLN A 192 10.97 -15.12 7.05
N THR A 193 10.60 -15.16 5.77
CA THR A 193 10.01 -16.31 5.08
C THR A 193 10.59 -16.39 3.67
N LEU A 194 10.61 -17.59 3.05
CA LEU A 194 11.06 -17.78 1.67
C LEU A 194 10.30 -16.89 0.68
N ALA A 195 9.00 -16.66 0.91
CA ALA A 195 8.16 -15.79 0.08
C ALA A 195 8.62 -14.31 0.05
N THR A 196 9.53 -13.92 0.94
CA THR A 196 10.11 -12.57 1.02
C THR A 196 11.63 -12.57 0.80
N HIS A 197 12.22 -13.73 0.51
CA HIS A 197 13.66 -13.83 0.27
C HIS A 197 14.03 -13.31 -1.10
N ILE A 198 15.13 -12.56 -1.12
CA ILE A 198 15.79 -12.15 -2.35
C ILE A 198 16.51 -13.37 -2.91
N CYS A 199 16.31 -13.70 -4.18
CA CYS A 199 16.97 -14.84 -4.82
C CYS A 199 18.38 -14.47 -5.33
N SER A 200 19.27 -15.44 -5.46
CA SER A 200 20.64 -15.26 -5.98
C SER A 200 20.69 -14.55 -7.33
N TRP A 201 19.77 -14.86 -8.27
CA TRP A 201 19.71 -14.23 -9.60
C TRP A 201 19.42 -12.73 -9.54
N MET A 202 18.79 -12.26 -8.45
CA MET A 202 18.48 -10.86 -8.21
C MET A 202 19.68 -10.07 -7.69
N VAL A 203 20.77 -10.75 -7.33
CA VAL A 203 21.98 -10.16 -6.76
C VAL A 203 23.11 -10.22 -7.78
N LYS A 204 23.95 -9.17 -7.85
CA LYS A 204 25.17 -9.19 -8.69
C LYS A 204 26.09 -10.32 -8.23
N THR A 205 26.59 -11.11 -9.18
CA THR A 205 27.45 -12.27 -8.88
C THR A 205 28.70 -11.90 -8.08
N VAL A 206 29.38 -10.80 -8.44
CA VAL A 206 30.58 -10.31 -7.74
C VAL A 206 30.27 -10.01 -6.26
N ILE A 207 29.15 -9.32 -5.99
CA ILE A 207 28.75 -8.98 -4.62
C ILE A 207 28.37 -10.24 -3.84
N LEU A 208 27.70 -11.19 -4.50
CA LEU A 208 27.30 -12.45 -3.88
C LEU A 208 28.51 -13.35 -3.54
N GLU A 209 29.54 -13.36 -4.38
CA GLU A 209 30.81 -14.05 -4.14
C GLU A 209 31.57 -13.44 -2.95
N GLU A 210 31.59 -12.11 -2.82
CA GLU A 210 32.20 -11.40 -1.71
C GLU A 210 31.41 -11.56 -0.39
N ASN A 211 30.11 -11.83 -0.47
CA ASN A 211 29.19 -11.90 0.67
C ASN A 211 28.45 -13.25 0.73
N ALA A 212 29.20 -14.35 0.65
CA ALA A 212 28.62 -15.70 0.69
C ALA A 212 27.81 -15.99 1.98
N ASP A 213 28.08 -15.27 3.07
CA ASP A 213 27.35 -15.34 4.35
C ASP A 213 25.89 -14.84 4.24
N TRP A 214 25.51 -14.19 3.14
CA TRP A 214 24.12 -13.79 2.90
C TRP A 214 23.16 -14.97 2.74
N PHE A 215 23.65 -16.11 2.27
CA PHE A 215 22.88 -17.35 2.26
C PHE A 215 22.62 -17.87 3.68
N ASP A 216 23.67 -17.93 4.51
CA ASP A 216 23.58 -18.45 5.88
C ASP A 216 22.78 -17.54 6.81
N SER A 217 22.90 -16.21 6.61
CA SER A 217 22.14 -15.23 7.39
C SER A 217 20.67 -15.14 6.99
N GLY A 218 20.26 -15.77 5.89
CA GLY A 218 18.89 -15.72 5.39
C GLY A 218 18.51 -14.35 4.80
N ARG A 219 19.46 -13.66 4.17
CA ARG A 219 19.19 -12.47 3.35
C ARG A 219 18.92 -12.86 1.90
N VAL A 220 19.69 -13.82 1.40
CA VAL A 220 19.59 -14.34 0.04
C VAL A 220 19.24 -15.83 0.09
N ALA A 221 18.40 -16.27 -0.84
CA ALA A 221 18.07 -17.67 -1.07
C ALA A 221 18.53 -18.10 -2.47
N HIS A 222 18.72 -19.41 -2.67
CA HIS A 222 18.94 -19.94 -4.01
C HIS A 222 17.72 -19.69 -4.91
N SER A 223 17.96 -19.49 -6.20
CA SER A 223 16.94 -19.13 -7.18
C SER A 223 16.02 -20.30 -7.56
N GLY A 224 16.40 -21.52 -7.21
CA GLY A 224 15.67 -22.74 -7.49
C GLY A 224 15.77 -23.24 -8.93
N GLU A 225 14.99 -24.27 -9.23
CA GLU A 225 15.11 -25.06 -10.45
C GLU A 225 14.85 -24.24 -11.73
N ALA A 226 13.96 -23.25 -11.67
CA ALA A 226 13.66 -22.37 -12.80
C ALA A 226 14.89 -21.57 -13.29
N TRP A 227 15.91 -21.47 -12.44
CA TRP A 227 17.19 -20.82 -12.73
C TRP A 227 18.36 -21.83 -12.80
N GLY A 228 18.08 -23.14 -12.79
CA GLY A 228 19.09 -24.19 -12.80
C GLY A 228 19.83 -24.37 -11.47
N GLU A 229 19.31 -23.83 -10.38
CA GLU A 229 19.87 -23.94 -9.03
C GLU A 229 19.07 -24.93 -8.16
N GLU A 230 19.63 -25.31 -7.01
CA GLU A 230 18.91 -26.12 -6.02
C GLU A 230 17.72 -25.33 -5.44
N GLU A 231 16.58 -26.00 -5.23
CA GLU A 231 15.41 -25.37 -4.61
C GLU A 231 15.74 -24.81 -3.21
N PRO A 232 15.33 -23.57 -2.91
CA PRO A 232 15.58 -22.97 -1.62
C PRO A 232 14.84 -23.74 -0.52
N ARG A 233 15.58 -24.15 0.51
CA ARG A 233 15.02 -24.84 1.68
C ARG A 233 14.53 -23.80 2.70
N GLU A 234 13.36 -24.02 3.28
CA GLU A 234 12.89 -23.17 4.38
C GLU A 234 13.87 -23.29 5.54
N LEU A 235 14.45 -22.15 5.95
CA LEU A 235 15.17 -22.09 7.20
C LEU A 235 14.18 -22.39 8.31
N VAL A 236 14.29 -23.58 8.91
CA VAL A 236 13.52 -23.98 10.09
C VAL A 236 13.93 -23.01 11.20
N LYS A 237 13.15 -21.94 11.35
CA LYS A 237 13.33 -21.05 12.48
C LYS A 237 12.94 -21.84 13.70
N ASP A 238 13.94 -22.22 14.50
CA ASP A 238 13.72 -22.60 15.88
C ASP A 238 12.98 -21.45 16.54
N ARG A 239 11.66 -21.59 16.65
CA ARG A 239 10.82 -20.68 17.40
C ARG A 239 11.28 -20.79 18.84
N LYS A 240 12.27 -19.96 19.21
CA LYS A 240 12.75 -19.81 20.58
C LYS A 240 11.52 -19.44 21.39
N GLY A 241 10.96 -20.45 22.07
CA GLY A 241 9.64 -20.38 22.65
C GLY A 241 9.57 -19.16 23.54
N LYS A 242 8.66 -18.23 23.23
CA LYS A 242 8.15 -17.29 24.23
C LYS A 242 7.52 -18.16 25.31
N GLY A 243 8.30 -18.52 26.32
CA GLY A 243 7.81 -19.14 27.54
C GLY A 243 6.69 -18.25 28.04
N LYS A 244 5.45 -18.75 27.95
CA LYS A 244 4.31 -18.10 28.58
C LYS A 244 4.63 -18.09 30.07
N ALA A 245 4.97 -16.92 30.61
CA ALA A 245 4.98 -16.69 32.04
C ALA A 245 3.59 -17.06 32.55
N GLN A 246 3.50 -18.19 33.26
CA GLN A 246 2.28 -18.70 33.83
C GLN A 246 1.89 -17.74 34.96
N ASP A 247 0.84 -16.97 34.73
CA ASP A 247 0.31 -15.96 35.65
C ASP A 247 -0.20 -16.65 36.92
N SER A 248 0.64 -16.70 37.96
CA SER A 248 0.34 -17.29 39.27
C SER A 248 -0.41 -16.31 40.16
N ARG A 249 -1.60 -15.86 39.72
CA ARG A 249 -2.48 -15.03 40.55
C ARG A 249 -3.27 -15.86 41.57
N THR A 250 -2.60 -16.08 42.70
CA THR A 250 -3.07 -15.84 44.08
C THR A 250 -4.51 -16.28 44.44
N ALA A 251 -4.61 -17.44 45.10
CA ALA A 251 -5.78 -17.86 45.86
C ALA A 251 -6.06 -16.89 47.03
N LYS A 252 -7.24 -16.25 47.05
CA LYS A 252 -7.75 -15.51 48.21
C LYS A 252 -8.25 -16.49 49.28
N LYS A 253 -7.56 -16.53 50.42
CA LYS A 253 -7.94 -17.27 51.62
C LYS A 253 -9.04 -16.49 52.35
N VAL A 254 -10.29 -16.99 52.29
CA VAL A 254 -11.41 -16.47 53.10
C VAL A 254 -11.27 -17.02 54.51
N ILE A 255 -11.02 -16.14 55.48
CA ILE A 255 -11.07 -16.47 56.91
C ILE A 255 -12.46 -16.09 57.41
N VAL A 256 -13.27 -17.11 57.73
CA VAL A 256 -14.51 -16.96 58.48
C VAL A 256 -14.16 -17.06 59.96
N ARG A 257 -14.49 -16.03 60.75
CA ARG A 257 -14.47 -16.10 62.21
C ARG A 257 -15.88 -16.44 62.70
N GLN A 258 -15.94 -17.41 63.61
CA GLN A 258 -17.10 -17.77 64.43
C GLN A 258 -17.31 -16.76 65.56
#